data_AF-A0A5C1AYN6-F1
#
_entry.id   AF-A0A5C1AYN6-F1
#
_cell.length_a   1.000
_cell.length_b   1.000
_cell.length_c   1.000
_cell.angle_alpha   90.00
_cell.angle_beta   90.00
_cell.angle_gamma   90.00
#
_symmetry.space_group_name_H-M   'P 1'
#
loop_
_entity.id
_entity.type
_entity.pdbx_description
1 polymer ?
#
loop_
_entity_poly.entity_id
_entity_poly.type
_entity_poly.pdbx_seq_one_letter_code
_entity_poly.pdbx_strand_id
1 'polypeptide(L)'
;MNRSRAKRGIADSLMRDRRGAVAFEMLFVYGFMILTLLLPLADLARFGFQFVSAWGALRSFGEYLQYNPPPDATSTTTWASGLQKSVAGFTISNVQVLCGNTTNAVCDSSNVLMSPVKFYSYTTTVTLDPMELGPVLCGGTKKSCSFTLPYSERFQ
;
A
#
# COMPACT_ATOMS: atom_id res chain seq x y z
N MET A 1 -49.36 23.96 -51.61
CA MET A 1 -49.09 24.36 -50.20
C MET A 1 -49.48 23.23 -49.26
N ASN A 2 -48.54 22.49 -48.64
CA ASN A 2 -48.84 21.64 -47.46
C ASN A 2 -47.62 21.00 -46.74
N ARG A 3 -46.38 21.20 -47.21
CA ARG A 3 -45.19 20.57 -46.60
C ARG A 3 -44.76 21.15 -45.24
N SER A 4 -45.28 22.30 -44.79
CA SER A 4 -44.80 22.95 -43.55
C SER A 4 -45.45 22.43 -42.25
N ARG A 5 -46.63 21.80 -42.31
CA ARG A 5 -47.30 21.24 -41.12
C ARG A 5 -46.69 19.94 -40.63
N ALA A 6 -46.25 19.06 -41.54
CA ALA A 6 -45.66 17.77 -41.18
C ALA A 6 -44.33 17.91 -40.40
N LYS A 7 -43.51 18.92 -40.71
CA LYS A 7 -42.23 19.16 -40.02
C LYS A 7 -42.39 19.62 -38.56
N ARG A 8 -43.49 20.30 -38.20
CA ARG A 8 -43.74 20.75 -36.82
C ARG A 8 -44.14 19.58 -35.91
N GLY A 9 -44.99 18.67 -36.39
CA GLY A 9 -45.42 17.50 -35.62
C GLY A 9 -44.29 16.54 -35.25
N ILE A 10 -43.27 16.40 -36.11
CA ILE A 10 -42.10 15.56 -35.84
C ILE A 10 -41.22 16.19 -34.75
N ALA A 11 -40.95 17.50 -34.83
CA ALA A 11 -40.17 18.23 -33.83
C ALA A 11 -40.86 18.22 -32.44
N ASP A 12 -42.18 18.39 -32.40
CA ASP A 12 -42.96 18.30 -31.17
C ASP A 12 -42.99 16.88 -30.60
N SER A 13 -43.00 15.84 -31.45
CA SER A 13 -42.95 14.44 -30.99
C SER A 13 -41.59 14.07 -30.38
N LEU A 14 -40.49 14.58 -30.93
CA LEU A 14 -39.13 14.37 -30.42
C LEU A 14 -38.89 15.14 -29.11
N MET A 15 -39.47 16.34 -28.95
CA MET A 15 -39.45 17.11 -27.70
C MET A 15 -40.31 16.48 -26.59
N ARG A 16 -41.35 15.72 -26.95
CA ARG A 16 -42.26 15.07 -25.99
C ARG A 16 -41.71 13.74 -25.47
N ASP A 17 -40.74 13.14 -26.16
CA ASP A 17 -40.14 11.86 -25.77
C ASP A 17 -39.05 12.04 -24.70
N ARG A 18 -39.47 12.47 -23.50
CA ARG A 18 -38.59 12.67 -22.33
C ARG A 18 -37.88 11.39 -21.86
N ARG A 19 -38.30 10.22 -22.35
CA ARG A 19 -37.73 8.92 -21.98
C ARG A 19 -36.29 8.75 -22.47
N GLY A 20 -35.95 9.34 -23.61
CA GLY A 20 -34.57 9.34 -24.13
C GLY A 20 -33.62 10.23 -23.32
N ALA A 21 -34.09 11.42 -22.91
CA ALA A 21 -33.29 12.34 -22.08
C ALA A 21 -32.99 11.74 -20.70
N VAL A 22 -34.00 11.13 -20.06
CA VAL A 22 -33.82 10.44 -18.76
C VAL A 22 -32.84 9.27 -18.87
N ALA A 23 -32.81 8.54 -19.99
CA ALA A 23 -31.85 7.47 -20.19
C ALA A 23 -30.39 7.96 -20.26
N PHE A 24 -30.15 9.13 -20.88
CA PHE A 24 -28.82 9.76 -20.91
C PHE A 24 -28.40 10.31 -19.55
N GLU A 25 -29.33 10.90 -18.78
CA GLU A 25 -29.06 11.35 -17.41
C GLU A 25 -28.65 10.17 -16.52
N MET A 26 -29.35 9.03 -16.63
CA MET A 26 -29.00 7.83 -15.85
C MET A 26 -27.62 7.28 -16.20
N LEU A 27 -27.22 7.30 -17.48
CA LEU A 27 -25.85 6.92 -17.89
C LEU A 27 -24.81 7.87 -17.31
N PHE A 28 -25.07 9.17 -17.30
CA PHE A 28 -24.15 10.16 -16.74
C PHE A 28 -24.02 10.02 -15.22
N VAL A 29 -25.14 9.86 -14.50
CA VAL A 29 -25.15 9.66 -13.05
C VAL A 29 -24.44 8.36 -12.66
N TYR A 30 -24.72 7.24 -13.35
CA TYR A 30 -24.02 5.99 -13.09
C TYR A 30 -22.53 6.08 -13.42
N GLY A 31 -22.17 6.69 -14.55
CA GLY A 31 -20.77 6.91 -14.90
C GLY A 31 -20.04 7.73 -13.84
N PHE A 32 -20.66 8.82 -13.39
CA PHE A 32 -20.12 9.63 -12.29
C PHE A 32 -19.98 8.83 -11.00
N MET A 33 -20.97 8.02 -10.62
CA MET A 33 -20.92 7.20 -9.41
C MET A 33 -19.80 6.14 -9.49
N ILE A 34 -19.62 5.49 -10.64
CA ILE A 34 -18.54 4.52 -10.84
C ILE A 34 -17.17 5.20 -10.70
N LEU A 35 -16.98 6.34 -11.36
CA LEU A 35 -15.69 7.05 -11.37
C LEU A 35 -15.35 7.67 -10.02
N THR A 36 -16.34 8.18 -9.28
CA THR A 36 -16.10 8.90 -8.02
C THR A 36 -16.17 8.03 -6.78
N LEU A 37 -16.81 6.86 -6.85
CA LEU A 37 -16.99 5.98 -5.69
C LEU A 37 -16.27 4.64 -5.89
N LEU A 38 -16.54 3.93 -6.99
CA LEU A 38 -16.03 2.57 -7.16
C LEU A 38 -14.53 2.51 -7.50
N LEU A 39 -14.04 3.40 -8.37
CA LEU A 39 -12.61 3.46 -8.71
C LEU A 39 -11.75 3.83 -7.47
N PRO A 40 -12.07 4.91 -6.72
CA PRO A 40 -11.43 5.22 -5.46
C PRO A 40 -11.44 4.07 -4.44
N LEU A 41 -12.56 3.36 -4.33
CA LEU A 41 -12.70 2.25 -3.41
C LEU A 41 -11.85 1.03 -3.82
N ALA A 42 -11.76 0.76 -5.12
CA ALA A 42 -10.91 -0.30 -5.66
C ALA A 42 -9.42 -0.03 -5.41
N ASP A 43 -8.98 1.23 -5.57
CA ASP A 43 -7.60 1.64 -5.26
C ASP A 43 -7.28 1.47 -3.77
N LEU A 44 -8.21 1.86 -2.89
CA LEU A 44 -8.06 1.66 -1.44
C LEU A 44 -8.00 0.17 -1.07
N ALA A 45 -8.84 -0.66 -1.70
CA ALA A 45 -8.83 -2.11 -1.48
C ALA A 45 -7.49 -2.73 -1.92
N ARG A 46 -6.98 -2.36 -3.09
CA ARG A 46 -5.66 -2.81 -3.58
C ARG A 46 -4.55 -2.43 -2.60
N PHE A 47 -4.57 -1.21 -2.05
CA PHE A 47 -3.63 -0.81 -1.02
C PHE A 47 -3.74 -1.67 0.24
N GLY A 48 -4.96 -1.90 0.73
CA GLY A 48 -5.19 -2.73 1.91
C GLY A 48 -4.59 -4.11 1.76
N PHE A 49 -4.79 -4.75 0.59
CA PHE A 49 -4.18 -6.05 0.30
C PHE A 49 -2.65 -6.00 0.25
N GLN A 50 -2.07 -4.97 -0.40
CA GLN A 50 -0.61 -4.81 -0.42
C GLN A 50 -0.04 -4.60 0.98
N PHE A 51 -0.67 -3.75 1.80
CA PHE A 51 -0.26 -3.49 3.17
C PHE A 51 -0.27 -4.78 4.01
N VAL A 52 -1.38 -5.54 3.98
CA VAL A 52 -1.48 -6.80 4.73
C VAL A 52 -0.45 -7.82 4.23
N SER A 53 -0.24 -7.92 2.91
CA SER A 53 0.76 -8.83 2.35
C SER A 53 2.20 -8.45 2.74
N ALA A 54 2.50 -7.14 2.83
CA ALA A 54 3.80 -6.66 3.30
C ALA A 54 4.03 -6.99 4.79
N TRP A 55 3.00 -6.89 5.63
CA TRP A 55 3.07 -7.35 7.02
C TRP A 55 3.27 -8.86 7.14
N GLY A 56 2.62 -9.64 6.28
CA GLY A 56 2.87 -11.09 6.19
C GLY A 56 4.31 -11.40 5.77
N ALA A 57 4.87 -10.65 4.82
CA ALA A 57 6.26 -10.77 4.39
C ALA A 57 7.24 -10.43 5.53
N LEU A 58 6.97 -9.38 6.30
CA LEU A 58 7.78 -9.04 7.48
C LEU A 58 7.75 -10.16 8.53
N ARG A 59 6.56 -10.70 8.84
CA ARG A 59 6.42 -11.76 9.84
C ARG A 59 7.13 -13.06 9.42
N SER A 60 7.00 -13.46 8.15
CA SER A 60 7.70 -14.64 7.62
C SER A 60 9.21 -14.46 7.57
N PHE A 61 9.70 -13.24 7.31
CA PHE A 61 11.12 -12.95 7.48
C PHE A 61 11.57 -13.08 8.93
N GLY A 62 10.71 -12.73 9.89
CA GLY A 62 11.05 -12.91 11.30
C GLY A 62 11.19 -14.36 11.73
N GLU A 63 10.31 -15.24 11.25
CA GLU A 63 10.47 -16.68 11.40
C GLU A 63 11.79 -17.17 10.77
N TYR A 64 12.16 -16.64 9.60
CA TYR A 64 13.44 -16.95 8.96
C TYR A 64 14.66 -16.51 9.80
N LEU A 65 14.60 -15.34 10.44
CA LEU A 65 15.64 -14.84 11.33
C LEU A 65 15.83 -15.70 12.58
N GLN A 66 14.76 -16.30 13.10
CA GLN A 66 14.84 -17.22 14.25
C GLN A 66 15.65 -18.48 13.94
N TYR A 67 15.58 -18.98 12.70
CA TYR A 67 16.36 -20.15 12.26
C TYR A 67 17.75 -19.80 11.73
N ASN A 68 18.01 -18.53 11.41
CA ASN A 68 19.30 -18.06 10.93
C ASN A 68 19.82 -16.93 11.82
N PRO A 69 20.10 -17.19 13.11
CA PRO A 69 20.63 -16.17 13.99
C PRO A 69 22.03 -15.74 13.55
N PRO A 70 22.45 -14.51 13.90
CA PRO A 70 23.82 -14.08 13.66
C PRO A 70 24.78 -14.97 14.45
N PRO A 71 25.92 -15.39 13.86
CA PRO A 71 26.95 -16.15 14.58
C PRO A 71 27.60 -15.32 15.70
N ASP A 72 27.57 -14.00 15.57
CA ASP A 72 28.03 -13.06 16.58
C ASP A 72 27.09 -11.84 16.62
N ALA A 73 26.51 -11.57 17.79
CA ALA A 73 25.62 -10.44 18.03
C ALA A 73 26.33 -9.07 18.00
N THR A 74 27.66 -9.06 18.15
CA THR A 74 28.47 -7.83 18.11
C THR A 74 28.85 -7.42 16.69
N SER A 75 28.77 -8.35 15.73
CA SER A 75 29.15 -8.13 14.33
C SER A 75 28.06 -8.66 13.38
N THR A 76 27.00 -7.88 13.24
CA THR A 76 25.79 -8.29 12.52
C THR A 76 25.77 -7.88 11.05
N THR A 77 26.76 -7.09 10.60
CA THR A 77 26.83 -6.56 9.22
C THR A 77 27.03 -7.67 8.17
N THR A 78 27.96 -8.59 8.41
CA THR A 78 28.25 -9.72 7.49
C THR A 78 27.10 -10.74 7.46
N TRP A 79 26.46 -10.96 8.60
CA TRP A 79 25.24 -11.77 8.66
C TRP A 79 24.10 -11.08 7.91
N ALA A 80 23.84 -9.81 8.18
CA ALA A 80 22.76 -9.05 7.58
C ALA A 80 22.90 -8.89 6.06
N SER A 81 24.13 -8.91 5.52
CA SER A 81 24.36 -8.90 4.07
C SER A 81 24.07 -10.25 3.41
N GLY A 82 24.22 -11.37 4.14
CA GLY A 82 23.93 -12.72 3.66
C GLY A 82 22.45 -13.14 3.73
N LEU A 83 21.60 -12.36 4.41
CA LEU A 83 20.17 -12.65 4.52
C LEU A 83 19.43 -12.44 3.19
N GLN A 84 18.41 -13.26 2.94
CA GLN A 84 17.47 -13.03 1.85
C GLN A 84 16.59 -11.82 2.15
N LYS A 85 16.88 -10.68 1.52
CA LYS A 85 16.16 -9.41 1.71
C LYS A 85 14.92 -9.24 0.83
N SER A 86 14.49 -10.28 0.12
CA SER A 86 13.27 -10.25 -0.70
C SER A 86 12.34 -11.37 -0.28
N VAL A 87 11.15 -11.02 0.21
CA VAL A 87 10.15 -11.97 0.66
C VAL A 87 8.81 -11.60 0.03
N ALA A 88 8.20 -12.54 -0.69
CA ALA A 88 6.94 -12.35 -1.41
C ALA A 88 6.92 -11.10 -2.32
N GLY A 89 8.07 -10.73 -2.91
CA GLY A 89 8.22 -9.55 -3.77
C GLY A 89 8.44 -8.23 -3.02
N PHE A 90 8.47 -8.24 -1.69
CA PHE A 90 8.79 -7.07 -0.86
C PHE A 90 10.26 -7.05 -0.47
N THR A 91 10.87 -5.87 -0.55
CA THR A 91 12.28 -5.68 -0.18
C THR A 91 12.40 -5.25 1.28
N ILE A 92 13.10 -6.04 2.07
CA ILE A 92 13.39 -5.82 3.49
C ILE A 92 14.74 -5.11 3.61
N SER A 93 14.78 -4.07 4.41
CA SER A 93 15.90 -3.15 4.58
C SER A 93 16.11 -2.83 6.07
N ASN A 94 17.26 -2.21 6.38
CA ASN A 94 17.61 -1.78 7.73
C ASN A 94 17.51 -2.88 8.80
N VAL A 95 17.94 -4.11 8.46
CA VAL A 95 17.99 -5.21 9.42
C VAL A 95 19.05 -4.89 10.47
N GLN A 96 18.61 -4.80 11.72
CA GLN A 96 19.42 -4.46 12.88
C GLN A 96 19.09 -5.40 14.03
N VAL A 97 20.10 -5.66 14.86
CA VAL A 97 19.97 -6.42 16.10
C VAL A 97 20.14 -5.43 17.25
N LEU A 98 19.21 -5.46 18.20
CA LEU A 98 19.13 -4.51 19.30
C LEU A 98 19.41 -5.19 20.64
N CYS A 99 20.28 -4.56 21.43
CA CYS A 99 20.72 -5.00 22.74
C CYS A 99 20.29 -3.96 23.80
N GLY A 100 19.84 -4.42 24.96
CA GLY A 100 19.51 -3.54 26.09
C GLY A 100 18.09 -3.67 26.65
N ASN A 101 17.95 -3.30 27.93
CA ASN A 101 16.66 -3.25 28.63
C ASN A 101 15.92 -1.90 28.52
N THR A 102 16.64 -0.81 28.26
CA THR A 102 16.11 0.56 28.39
C THR A 102 16.26 1.43 27.13
N THR A 103 17.27 1.19 26.29
CA THR A 103 17.62 2.10 25.18
C THR A 103 17.44 1.52 23.77
N ASN A 104 17.10 0.23 23.61
CA ASN A 104 16.99 -0.44 22.29
C ASN A 104 18.16 -0.05 21.35
N ALA A 105 19.38 -0.04 21.88
CA ALA A 105 20.55 0.37 21.11
C ALA A 105 20.97 -0.77 20.16
N VAL A 106 21.56 -0.43 19.01
CA VAL A 106 22.16 -1.44 18.13
C VAL A 106 23.25 -2.18 18.90
N CYS A 107 23.25 -3.51 18.80
CA CYS A 107 24.23 -4.35 19.46
C CYS A 107 25.64 -4.04 18.97
N ASP A 108 26.55 -3.86 19.93
CA ASP A 108 27.98 -3.69 19.72
C ASP A 108 28.72 -4.43 20.85
N SER A 109 30.01 -4.66 20.66
CA SER A 109 30.97 -5.29 21.58
C SER A 109 30.89 -4.77 23.02
N SER A 110 30.57 -3.49 23.21
CA SER A 110 30.40 -2.86 24.52
C SER A 110 29.09 -3.20 25.21
N ASN A 111 28.00 -3.38 24.45
CA ASN A 111 26.64 -3.50 24.99
C ASN A 111 26.15 -4.95 25.08
N VAL A 112 26.62 -5.84 24.22
CA VAL A 112 26.26 -7.28 24.22
C VAL A 112 26.64 -7.96 25.53
N LEU A 113 27.76 -7.57 26.14
CA LEU A 113 28.25 -8.16 27.40
C LEU A 113 27.43 -7.71 28.61
N MET A 114 26.92 -6.47 28.60
CA MET A 114 26.14 -5.90 29.69
C MET A 114 24.63 -6.11 29.53
N SER A 115 24.17 -6.42 28.33
CA SER A 115 22.76 -6.70 28.03
C SER A 115 22.64 -7.69 26.88
N PRO A 116 21.98 -8.84 27.08
CA PRO A 116 21.80 -9.82 26.02
C PRO A 116 20.94 -9.24 24.89
N VAL A 117 21.11 -9.82 23.69
CA VAL A 117 20.29 -9.53 22.51
C VAL A 117 18.81 -9.71 22.86
N LYS A 118 18.00 -8.71 22.54
CA LYS A 118 16.56 -8.74 22.85
C LYS A 118 15.65 -8.64 21.65
N PHE A 119 16.01 -7.87 20.63
CA PHE A 119 15.11 -7.61 19.51
C PHE A 119 15.83 -7.58 18.18
N TYR A 120 15.13 -8.00 17.12
CA TYR A 120 15.44 -7.63 15.75
C TYR A 120 14.55 -6.47 15.32
N SER A 121 15.08 -5.57 14.52
CA SER A 121 14.31 -4.52 13.85
C SER A 121 14.65 -4.46 12.38
N TYR A 122 13.64 -4.31 11.54
CA TYR A 122 13.79 -4.18 10.10
C TYR A 122 12.59 -3.46 9.51
N THR A 123 12.75 -3.00 8.27
CA THR A 123 11.74 -2.19 7.59
C THR A 123 11.46 -2.71 6.19
N THR A 124 10.22 -2.66 5.74
CA THR A 124 9.87 -2.85 4.33
C THR A 124 9.25 -1.57 3.78
N THR A 125 9.41 -1.31 2.50
CA THR A 125 8.77 -0.18 1.83
C THR A 125 7.73 -0.70 0.85
N VAL A 126 6.52 -0.17 0.96
CA VAL A 126 5.40 -0.43 0.05
C VAL A 126 5.17 0.84 -0.77
N THR A 127 5.15 0.71 -2.09
CA THR A 127 4.89 1.81 -3.01
C THR A 127 3.51 1.66 -3.61
N LEU A 128 2.71 2.73 -3.50
CA LEU A 128 1.42 2.89 -4.14
C LEU A 128 1.62 3.58 -5.47
N ASP A 129 1.40 2.87 -6.58
CA ASP A 129 1.42 3.45 -7.93
C ASP A 129 0.64 2.57 -8.93
N PRO A 130 -0.21 3.14 -9.82
CA PRO A 130 -0.85 4.46 -9.73
C PRO A 130 -2.13 4.42 -8.88
N MET A 131 -2.48 5.54 -8.25
CA MET A 131 -3.76 5.74 -7.55
C MET A 131 -4.49 6.97 -8.08
N GLU A 132 -5.79 6.84 -8.33
CA GLU A 132 -6.67 7.95 -8.70
C GLU A 132 -6.92 8.89 -7.50
N LEU A 133 -6.94 8.34 -6.28
CA LEU A 133 -7.00 9.09 -5.02
C LEU A 133 -5.64 9.60 -4.54
N GLY A 134 -4.56 9.47 -5.33
CA GLY A 134 -3.22 9.90 -4.97
C GLY A 134 -3.16 11.31 -4.35
N PRO A 135 -3.85 12.32 -4.90
CA PRO A 135 -3.89 13.67 -4.33
C PRO A 135 -4.37 13.74 -2.87
N VAL A 136 -5.31 12.88 -2.49
CA VAL A 136 -5.94 12.86 -1.15
C VAL A 136 -5.09 12.02 -0.17
N LEU A 137 -4.54 10.89 -0.62
CA LEU A 137 -3.82 9.94 0.24
C LEU A 137 -2.32 10.22 0.36
N CYS A 138 -1.69 10.64 -0.74
CA CYS A 138 -0.25 10.88 -0.82
C CYS A 138 0.14 12.35 -0.59
N GLY A 139 -0.86 13.22 -0.38
CA GLY A 139 -0.70 14.65 -0.18
C GLY A 139 -0.45 15.42 -1.49
N GLY A 140 -1.39 16.28 -1.86
CA GLY A 140 -1.20 17.28 -2.91
C GLY A 140 -1.42 16.74 -4.32
N THR A 141 -0.42 16.80 -5.20
CA THR A 141 -0.54 16.42 -6.63
C THR A 141 0.07 15.06 -6.96
N LYS A 142 0.52 14.31 -5.96
CA LYS A 142 1.26 13.06 -6.17
C LYS A 142 0.29 11.91 -6.46
N LYS A 143 0.51 11.21 -7.57
CA LYS A 143 -0.21 9.98 -7.93
C LYS A 143 0.37 8.71 -7.28
N SER A 144 1.53 8.84 -6.65
CA SER A 144 2.25 7.75 -6.02
C SER A 144 2.85 8.16 -4.67
N CYS A 145 2.81 7.26 -3.69
CA CYS A 145 3.51 7.43 -2.42
C CYS A 145 4.07 6.12 -1.90
N SER A 146 5.20 6.21 -1.20
CA SER A 146 5.87 5.08 -0.56
C SER A 146 5.73 5.19 0.94
N PHE A 147 5.36 4.08 1.58
CA PHE A 147 5.25 3.95 3.04
C PHE A 147 6.25 2.94 3.53
N THR A 148 7.03 3.32 4.55
CA THR A 148 7.97 2.43 5.21
C THR A 148 7.32 1.87 6.46
N LEU A 149 7.23 0.54 6.54
CA LEU A 149 6.65 -0.20 7.65
C LEU A 149 7.77 -0.71 8.54
N PRO A 150 7.87 -0.23 9.79
CA PRO A 150 8.80 -0.79 10.77
C PRO A 150 8.22 -2.07 11.37
N TYR A 151 9.08 -3.06 11.54
CA TYR A 151 8.79 -4.29 12.26
C TYR A 151 9.88 -4.54 13.29
N SER A 152 9.47 -5.04 14.46
CA SER A 152 10.39 -5.55 15.46
C SER A 152 9.84 -6.81 16.09
N GLU A 153 10.74 -7.74 16.40
CA GLU A 153 10.42 -8.98 17.10
C GLU A 153 11.45 -9.28 18.16
N ARG A 154 11.07 -10.09 19.15
CA ARG A 154 11.95 -10.50 20.23
C ARG A 154 12.79 -11.70 19.84
N PHE A 155 14.02 -11.71 20.34
CA PHE A 155 14.84 -12.90 20.41
C PHE A 155 14.23 -13.84 21.48
N GLN A 156 13.99 -15.10 21.12
CA GLN A 156 13.43 -16.11 22.03
C GLN A 156 14.49 -16.60 23.02
#